data_AF-A0A229WNF4-F1
#
_entry.id   AF-A0A229WNF4-F1
#
_cell.length_a   1.000
_cell.length_b   1.000
_cell.length_c   1.000
_cell.angle_alpha   90.00
_cell.angle_beta   90.00
_cell.angle_gamma   90.00
#
_symmetry.space_group_name_H-M   'P 1'
#
loop_
_entity.id
_entity.type
_entity.pdbx_description
1 polymer ?
#
loop_
_entity_poly.entity_id
_entity_poly.type
_entity_poly.pdbx_seq_one_letter_code
_entity_poly.pdbx_strand_id
1 'polypeptide(L)'
;MSTNAPDLATAVSHHIRRPASMREVGEMWKNILVGFFPNREYAPFPFRDTHYYINLDLNTHGYLGLGSVVRTQGFNAGVHFLQLNFTAAPADGSPFSWEGNEHFLKREMRGSLQSVPEDRKRAIYGLIAIGTYVRLYRYLPDGQFAPVTFVVGKQTLHVRADQAVIREFLAGVQEEWM
;
A
#
# COMPACT_ATOMS: atom_id res chain seq x y z
N MET A 1 10.54 -2.68 -23.38
CA MET A 1 10.09 -1.27 -23.52
C MET A 1 10.23 -0.61 -22.16
N SER A 2 10.83 0.58 -22.06
CA SER A 2 11.02 1.24 -20.75
C SER A 2 9.72 1.95 -20.36
N THR A 3 9.02 1.44 -19.36
CA THR A 3 7.83 2.11 -18.81
C THR A 3 8.25 3.33 -18.00
N ASN A 4 7.59 4.46 -18.27
CA ASN A 4 7.72 5.72 -17.52
C ASN A 4 7.07 5.59 -16.12
N ALA A 5 7.53 4.64 -15.31
CA ALA A 5 7.14 4.61 -13.90
C ALA A 5 7.68 5.87 -13.19
N PRO A 6 7.03 6.32 -12.09
CA PRO A 6 7.30 7.62 -11.49
C PRO A 6 8.74 7.76 -10.99
N ASP A 7 9.28 8.97 -11.06
CA ASP A 7 10.49 9.29 -10.31
C ASP A 7 10.16 9.40 -8.81
N LEU A 8 10.52 8.34 -8.08
CA LEU A 8 10.42 8.29 -6.63
C LEU A 8 11.32 9.34 -5.96
N ALA A 9 12.37 9.85 -6.59
CA ALA A 9 13.17 10.93 -6.00
C ALA A 9 12.36 12.24 -5.93
N THR A 10 11.67 12.61 -7.00
CA THR A 10 10.77 13.77 -7.05
C THR A 10 9.68 13.69 -5.97
N ALA A 11 9.02 12.54 -5.81
CA ALA A 11 7.96 12.35 -4.81
C ALA A 11 8.42 12.44 -3.34
N VAL A 12 9.72 12.31 -3.07
CA VAL A 12 10.31 12.27 -1.72
C VAL A 12 11.13 13.56 -1.44
N SER A 13 10.86 14.66 -2.15
CA SER A 13 11.68 15.87 -2.12
C SER A 13 11.62 16.66 -0.79
N HIS A 14 12.77 17.20 -0.39
CA HIS A 14 12.97 18.27 0.62
C HIS A 14 12.60 18.11 2.12
N HIS A 15 12.11 16.98 2.63
CA HIS A 15 11.75 16.85 4.07
C HIS A 15 12.63 15.89 4.90
N ILE A 16 13.97 16.00 4.84
CA ILE A 16 14.89 15.22 5.69
C ILE A 16 15.91 16.11 6.42
N ARG A 17 15.38 16.91 7.37
CA ARG A 17 16.14 17.48 8.51
C ARG A 17 15.40 17.34 9.86
N ARG A 18 14.16 16.87 9.83
CA ARG A 18 13.29 16.57 10.99
C ARG A 18 12.54 15.26 10.70
N PRO A 19 12.05 14.53 11.72
CA PRO A 19 11.10 13.44 11.50
C PRO A 19 9.88 13.96 10.72
N ALA A 20 9.47 13.22 9.69
CA ALA A 20 8.27 13.55 8.93
C ALA A 20 7.02 13.31 9.80
N SER A 21 6.14 14.31 9.86
CA SER A 21 4.82 14.19 10.48
C SER A 21 3.97 13.15 9.77
N MET A 22 2.94 12.63 10.44
CA MET A 22 2.04 11.63 9.86
C MET A 22 1.42 12.13 8.54
N ARG A 23 1.06 13.42 8.46
CA ARG A 23 0.59 14.06 7.22
C ARG A 23 1.63 14.01 6.09
N GLU A 24 2.87 14.41 6.35
CA GLU A 24 3.95 14.37 5.36
C GLU A 24 4.22 12.93 4.87
N VAL A 25 4.15 11.93 5.75
CA VAL A 25 4.26 10.50 5.38
C VAL A 25 3.08 10.05 4.50
N GLY A 26 1.85 10.41 4.87
CA GLY A 26 0.65 10.09 4.09
C GLY A 26 0.64 10.76 2.71
N GLU A 27 1.06 12.03 2.62
CA GLU A 27 1.16 12.76 1.36
C GLU A 27 2.26 12.18 0.45
N MET A 28 3.43 11.84 1.00
CA MET A 28 4.49 11.12 0.28
C MET A 28 3.97 9.81 -0.32
N TRP A 29 3.33 8.96 0.48
CA TRP A 29 2.82 7.68 -0.01
C TRP A 29 1.63 7.81 -0.96
N LYS A 30 0.73 8.76 -0.74
CA LYS A 30 -0.33 9.08 -1.71
C LYS A 30 0.29 9.45 -3.07
N ASN A 31 1.32 10.29 -3.09
CA ASN A 31 1.98 10.71 -4.34
C ASN A 31 2.72 9.55 -5.03
N ILE A 32 3.36 8.66 -4.26
CA ILE A 32 3.94 7.41 -4.76
C ILE A 32 2.83 6.56 -5.42
N LEU A 33 1.76 6.24 -4.67
CA LEU A 33 0.69 5.36 -5.15
C LEU A 33 -0.04 5.91 -6.37
N VAL A 34 -0.37 7.21 -6.40
CA VAL A 34 -0.99 7.89 -7.58
C VAL A 34 -0.16 7.72 -8.85
N GLY A 35 1.17 7.64 -8.73
CA GLY A 35 2.05 7.47 -9.87
C GLY A 35 2.03 6.07 -10.49
N PHE A 36 1.70 5.03 -9.73
CA PHE A 36 1.49 3.66 -10.25
C PHE A 36 0.00 3.41 -10.57
N PHE A 37 -0.90 4.02 -9.78
CA PHE A 37 -2.33 3.79 -9.76
C PHE A 37 -3.07 5.14 -9.92
N PRO A 38 -3.15 5.69 -11.14
CA PRO A 38 -3.75 7.01 -11.37
C PRO A 38 -5.23 7.05 -10.98
N ASN A 39 -5.58 8.01 -10.13
CA ASN A 39 -6.90 8.12 -9.51
C ASN A 39 -7.94 8.77 -10.46
N ARG A 40 -9.04 8.04 -10.72
CA ARG A 40 -10.24 8.45 -11.48
C ARG A 40 -11.47 7.65 -10.99
N GLU A 41 -12.66 7.89 -11.56
CA GLU A 41 -13.97 7.36 -11.10
C GLU A 41 -14.04 5.82 -10.97
N TYR A 42 -14.83 5.30 -10.03
CA TYR A 42 -15.00 3.86 -9.73
C TYR A 42 -15.09 2.92 -10.95
N ALA A 43 -14.03 2.15 -11.21
CA ALA A 43 -14.00 1.13 -12.26
C ALA A 43 -14.60 -0.23 -11.82
N PRO A 44 -15.24 -0.98 -12.74
CA PRO A 44 -15.80 -2.30 -12.46
C PRO A 44 -14.73 -3.40 -12.45
N PHE A 45 -14.75 -4.22 -11.42
CA PHE A 45 -13.91 -5.43 -11.28
C PHE A 45 -14.06 -6.40 -12.48
N PRO A 46 -12.99 -6.87 -13.16
CA PRO A 46 -11.63 -7.01 -12.62
C PRO A 46 -10.42 -6.73 -13.58
N PHE A 47 -10.42 -5.91 -14.63
CA PHE A 47 -11.25 -4.76 -15.03
C PHE A 47 -11.36 -4.64 -16.58
N ARG A 48 -12.02 -3.56 -17.08
CA ARG A 48 -11.55 -2.76 -18.23
C ARG A 48 -11.76 -1.26 -17.90
N ASP A 49 -10.92 -0.40 -18.48
CA ASP A 49 -10.81 1.04 -18.20
C ASP A 49 -10.54 1.33 -16.71
N THR A 50 -9.34 0.95 -16.28
CA THR A 50 -8.97 0.83 -14.86
C THR A 50 -8.79 2.18 -14.17
N HIS A 51 -9.49 2.34 -13.05
CA HIS A 51 -9.48 3.53 -12.23
C HIS A 51 -9.50 3.14 -10.75
N TYR A 52 -8.72 3.85 -9.93
CA TYR A 52 -8.54 3.53 -8.52
C TYR A 52 -8.95 4.69 -7.62
N TYR A 53 -9.59 4.41 -6.49
CA TYR A 53 -9.80 5.40 -5.45
C TYR A 53 -8.78 5.23 -4.32
N ILE A 54 -8.46 6.33 -3.64
CA ILE A 54 -7.60 6.34 -2.45
C ILE A 54 -8.44 6.86 -1.28
N ASN A 55 -8.67 6.02 -0.28
CA ASN A 55 -9.29 6.44 0.98
C ASN A 55 -8.21 6.83 2.00
N LEU A 56 -8.29 8.03 2.57
CA LEU A 56 -7.34 8.57 3.54
C LEU A 56 -8.02 8.83 4.89
N ASP A 57 -7.63 8.08 5.92
CA ASP A 57 -7.97 8.36 7.32
C ASP A 57 -6.72 8.82 8.08
N LEU A 58 -6.89 9.76 9.01
CA LEU A 58 -5.86 10.38 9.85
C LEU A 58 -6.24 10.39 11.34
N ASN A 59 -7.39 9.81 11.74
CA ASN A 59 -7.98 10.01 13.06
C ASN A 59 -7.33 9.19 14.19
N THR A 60 -6.72 8.04 13.89
CA THR A 60 -6.05 7.18 14.91
C THR A 60 -4.75 6.57 14.41
N HIS A 61 -4.75 6.01 13.21
CA HIS A 61 -3.56 5.63 12.45
C HIS A 61 -3.74 6.19 11.04
N GLY A 62 -2.65 6.58 10.38
CA GLY A 62 -2.73 6.92 8.98
C GLY A 62 -3.13 5.68 8.18
N TYR A 63 -4.20 5.77 7.39
CA TYR A 63 -4.63 4.70 6.50
C TYR A 63 -4.74 5.22 5.06
N LEU A 64 -4.17 4.46 4.11
CA LEU A 64 -4.33 4.65 2.68
C LEU A 64 -4.80 3.33 2.06
N GLY A 65 -6.09 3.26 1.72
CA GLY A 65 -6.67 2.11 1.00
C GLY A 65 -6.76 2.39 -0.49
N LEU A 66 -6.18 1.52 -1.32
CA LEU A 66 -6.31 1.54 -2.77
C LEU A 66 -7.18 0.36 -3.22
N GLY A 67 -8.22 0.63 -4.00
CA GLY A 67 -9.21 -0.41 -4.33
C GLY A 67 -9.97 -0.24 -5.65
N SER A 68 -10.73 -1.29 -5.95
CA SER A 68 -11.67 -1.44 -7.07
C SER A 68 -13.11 -1.53 -6.55
N VAL A 69 -14.12 -1.43 -7.42
CA VAL A 69 -15.51 -1.74 -7.02
C VAL A 69 -15.98 -3.03 -7.67
N VAL A 70 -16.34 -4.00 -6.83
CA VAL A 70 -17.14 -5.15 -7.23
C VAL A 70 -18.59 -4.68 -7.31
N ARG A 71 -19.10 -4.49 -8.52
CA ARG A 71 -20.53 -4.32 -8.78
C ARG A 71 -21.19 -5.69 -8.68
N THR A 72 -21.80 -6.01 -7.53
CA THR A 72 -22.71 -7.14 -7.40
C THR A 72 -24.14 -6.70 -7.72
N GLN A 73 -25.08 -7.64 -7.87
CA GLN A 73 -26.49 -7.30 -8.12
C GLN A 73 -27.09 -6.59 -6.90
N GLY A 74 -27.09 -5.26 -6.93
CA GLY A 74 -27.68 -4.39 -5.90
C GLY A 74 -26.68 -3.76 -4.91
N PHE A 75 -25.40 -4.16 -4.88
CA PHE A 75 -24.40 -3.59 -3.98
C PHE A 75 -23.08 -3.25 -4.69
N ASN A 76 -22.54 -2.08 -4.36
CA ASN A 76 -21.19 -1.67 -4.73
C ASN A 76 -20.26 -1.91 -3.54
N ALA A 77 -19.49 -2.99 -3.56
CA ALA A 77 -18.50 -3.29 -2.52
C ALA A 77 -17.10 -2.89 -3.01
N GLY A 78 -16.40 -2.06 -2.24
CA GLY A 78 -15.00 -1.73 -2.49
C GLY A 78 -14.08 -2.88 -2.08
N VAL A 79 -13.24 -3.37 -3.00
CA VAL A 79 -12.15 -4.32 -2.71
C VAL A 79 -10.85 -3.53 -2.66
N HIS A 80 -10.26 -3.39 -1.47
CA HIS A 80 -8.91 -2.84 -1.34
C HIS A 80 -7.88 -3.95 -1.56
N PHE A 81 -7.29 -4.02 -2.76
CA PHE A 81 -6.24 -4.98 -3.07
C PHE A 81 -4.86 -4.54 -2.56
N LEU A 82 -4.68 -3.26 -2.25
CA LEU A 82 -3.46 -2.70 -1.67
C LEU A 82 -3.84 -1.76 -0.51
N GLN A 83 -3.30 -2.03 0.68
CA GLN A 83 -3.57 -1.28 1.90
C GLN A 83 -2.27 -0.77 2.51
N LEU A 84 -2.26 0.45 3.02
CA LEU A 84 -1.11 1.05 3.68
C LEU A 84 -1.52 1.65 5.02
N ASN A 85 -0.95 1.12 6.10
CA ASN A 85 -0.94 1.75 7.41
C ASN A 85 0.31 2.64 7.50
N PHE A 86 0.18 3.89 7.91
CA PHE A 86 1.30 4.82 8.02
C PHE A 86 1.27 5.64 9.30
N THR A 87 2.45 5.99 9.80
CA THR A 87 2.63 6.90 10.94
C THR A 87 3.96 7.66 10.85
N ALA A 88 4.10 8.70 11.66
CA ALA A 88 5.36 9.39 11.85
C ALA A 88 6.42 8.47 12.48
N ALA A 89 7.69 8.74 12.23
CA ALA A 89 8.76 8.16 13.06
C ALA A 89 8.71 8.79 14.47
N PRO A 90 8.95 8.03 15.55
CA PRO A 90 8.98 8.58 16.90
C PRO A 90 10.01 9.70 17.03
N ALA A 91 9.59 10.85 17.56
CA ALA A 91 10.43 12.05 17.67
C ALA A 91 11.53 11.93 18.74
N ASP A 92 11.37 11.00 19.67
CA ASP A 92 12.33 10.63 20.72
C ASP A 92 13.39 9.61 20.25
N GLY A 93 13.29 9.12 19.00
CA GLY A 93 14.17 8.08 18.47
C GLY A 93 13.89 6.68 19.01
N SER A 94 12.76 6.46 19.68
CA SER A 94 12.37 5.13 20.17
C SER A 94 12.15 4.11 19.03
N PRO A 95 12.31 2.80 19.29
CA PRO A 95 12.14 1.76 18.27
C PRO A 95 10.72 1.75 17.66
N PHE A 96 10.65 1.48 16.36
CA PHE A 96 9.39 1.38 15.64
C PHE A 96 8.56 0.17 16.11
N SER A 97 7.32 0.41 16.55
CA SER A 97 6.37 -0.65 16.89
C SER A 97 5.74 -1.26 15.63
N TRP A 98 6.45 -2.21 15.01
CA TRP A 98 5.97 -2.93 13.82
C TRP A 98 4.81 -3.87 14.15
N GLU A 99 4.93 -4.68 15.21
CA GLU A 99 3.97 -5.73 15.57
C GLU A 99 2.52 -5.22 15.75
N GLY A 100 2.35 -4.08 16.42
CA GLY A 100 1.03 -3.45 16.58
C GLY A 100 0.41 -3.05 15.24
N ASN A 101 1.21 -2.48 14.34
CA ASN A 101 0.76 -2.12 12.99
C ASN A 101 0.48 -3.36 12.11
N GLU A 102 1.25 -4.45 12.29
CA GLU A 102 1.04 -5.74 11.61
C GLU A 102 -0.28 -6.39 12.01
N HIS A 103 -0.67 -6.31 13.30
CA HIS A 103 -1.96 -6.80 13.77
C HIS A 103 -3.14 -6.09 13.08
N PHE A 104 -3.11 -4.75 13.04
CA PHE A 104 -4.15 -3.97 12.36
C PHE A 104 -4.20 -4.27 10.86
N LEU A 105 -3.05 -4.23 10.18
CA LEU A 105 -2.96 -4.49 8.75
C LEU A 105 -3.50 -5.89 8.39
N LYS A 106 -3.12 -6.94 9.13
CA LYS A 106 -3.62 -8.31 8.92
C LYS A 106 -5.15 -8.42 9.07
N ARG A 107 -5.77 -7.60 9.92
CA ARG A 107 -7.23 -7.55 10.07
C ARG A 107 -7.90 -6.93 8.84
N GLU A 108 -7.42 -5.77 8.40
CA GLU A 108 -8.00 -5.05 7.26
C GLU A 108 -7.80 -5.80 5.93
N MET A 109 -6.64 -6.43 5.72
CA MET A 109 -6.34 -7.22 4.52
C MET A 109 -7.27 -8.44 4.41
N ARG A 110 -7.50 -9.13 5.53
CA ARG A 110 -8.44 -10.26 5.61
C ARG A 110 -9.88 -9.82 5.32
N GLY A 111 -10.31 -8.67 5.83
CA GLY A 111 -11.62 -8.11 5.52
C GLY A 111 -11.79 -7.80 4.03
N SER A 112 -10.74 -7.28 3.38
CA SER A 112 -10.78 -7.02 1.93
C SER A 112 -10.67 -8.29 1.07
N LEU A 113 -10.01 -9.35 1.53
CA LEU A 113 -10.04 -10.65 0.85
C LEU A 113 -11.44 -11.29 0.91
N GLN A 114 -12.19 -11.07 2.00
CA GLN A 114 -13.56 -11.57 2.16
C GLN A 114 -14.58 -10.91 1.22
N SER A 115 -14.31 -9.72 0.69
CA SER A 115 -15.14 -9.08 -0.34
C SER A 115 -14.78 -9.48 -1.78
N VAL A 116 -13.75 -10.33 -1.98
CA VAL A 116 -13.39 -10.88 -3.29
C VAL A 116 -14.12 -12.20 -3.56
N PRO A 117 -14.79 -12.36 -4.71
CA PRO A 117 -15.39 -13.63 -5.14
C PRO A 117 -14.37 -14.79 -5.17
N GLU A 118 -14.79 -15.98 -4.74
CA GLU A 118 -13.93 -17.18 -4.62
C GLU A 118 -13.16 -17.51 -5.91
N ASP A 119 -13.82 -17.39 -7.08
CA ASP A 119 -13.25 -17.65 -8.41
C ASP A 119 -12.14 -16.65 -8.81
N ARG A 120 -11.98 -15.56 -8.05
CA ARG A 120 -11.07 -14.43 -8.34
C ARG A 120 -10.20 -14.04 -7.16
N LYS A 121 -10.17 -14.83 -6.09
CA LYS A 121 -9.31 -14.56 -4.93
C LYS A 121 -7.84 -14.58 -5.33
N ARG A 122 -7.18 -13.46 -5.08
CA ARG A 122 -5.76 -13.17 -5.33
C ARG A 122 -5.11 -12.66 -4.04
N ALA A 123 -3.80 -12.42 -4.04
CA ALA A 123 -3.12 -11.91 -2.87
C ALA A 123 -3.52 -10.44 -2.61
N ILE A 124 -4.06 -10.16 -1.42
CA ILE A 124 -4.19 -8.77 -0.96
C ILE A 124 -2.81 -8.33 -0.46
N TYR A 125 -2.43 -7.09 -0.76
CA TYR A 125 -1.13 -6.52 -0.45
C TYR A 125 -1.19 -5.44 0.63
N GLY A 126 -0.17 -5.41 1.47
CA GLY A 126 -0.15 -4.60 2.68
C GLY A 126 1.18 -3.89 2.85
N LEU A 127 1.13 -2.65 3.31
CA LEU A 127 2.28 -1.82 3.63
C LEU A 127 2.16 -1.29 5.04
N ILE A 128 3.28 -1.20 5.74
CA ILE A 128 3.42 -0.43 6.98
C ILE A 128 4.53 0.58 6.75
N ALA A 129 4.21 1.88 6.79
CA ALA A 129 5.19 2.96 6.67
C ALA A 129 5.37 3.70 7.99
N ILE A 130 6.62 3.87 8.41
CA ILE A 130 7.00 4.58 9.63
C ILE A 130 8.08 5.59 9.25
N GLY A 131 7.68 6.86 9.12
CA GLY A 131 8.55 7.90 8.55
C GLY A 131 9.00 7.56 7.13
N THR A 132 10.31 7.42 6.92
CA THR A 132 10.92 7.04 5.63
C THR A 132 11.18 5.55 5.47
N TYR A 133 10.72 4.71 6.41
CA TYR A 133 10.87 3.26 6.35
C TYR A 133 9.55 2.57 6.02
N VAL A 134 9.62 1.43 5.33
CA VAL A 134 8.45 0.63 4.97
C VAL A 134 8.74 -0.86 5.10
N ARG A 135 7.73 -1.62 5.54
CA ARG A 135 7.64 -3.08 5.40
C ARG A 135 6.47 -3.45 4.51
N LEU A 136 6.65 -4.52 3.74
CA LEU A 136 5.72 -4.99 2.72
C LEU A 136 5.20 -6.38 3.11
N TYR A 137 3.92 -6.65 2.88
CA TYR A 137 3.22 -7.86 3.31
C TYR A 137 2.27 -8.36 2.24
N ARG A 138 1.98 -9.66 2.27
CA ARG A 138 0.93 -10.30 1.46
C ARG A 138 -0.02 -11.11 2.35
N TYR A 139 -1.29 -11.12 1.98
CA TYR A 139 -2.33 -11.98 2.56
C TYR A 139 -2.92 -12.86 1.47
N LEU A 140 -2.67 -14.16 1.56
CA LEU A 140 -3.01 -15.14 0.52
C LEU A 140 -4.44 -15.70 0.68
N PRO A 141 -5.05 -16.24 -0.38
CA PRO A 141 -6.38 -16.86 -0.34
C PRO A 141 -6.56 -17.97 0.70
N ASP A 142 -5.49 -18.67 1.07
CA ASP A 142 -5.46 -19.72 2.09
C ASP A 142 -5.35 -19.18 3.54
N GLY A 143 -5.33 -17.86 3.70
CA GLY A 143 -5.24 -17.18 4.98
C GLY A 143 -3.82 -16.94 5.49
N GLN A 144 -2.77 -17.33 4.74
CA GLN A 144 -1.39 -17.02 5.10
C GLN A 144 -1.12 -15.51 5.04
N PHE A 145 -0.66 -14.94 6.17
CA PHE A 145 -0.09 -13.59 6.24
C PHE A 145 1.43 -13.72 6.33
N ALA A 146 2.14 -13.11 5.38
CA ALA A 146 3.61 -13.18 5.34
C ALA A 146 4.24 -11.81 5.05
N PRO A 147 5.35 -11.44 5.73
CA PRO A 147 6.19 -10.35 5.30
C PRO A 147 6.85 -10.71 3.96
N VAL A 148 6.98 -9.73 3.07
CA VAL A 148 7.76 -9.84 1.85
C VAL A 148 9.22 -9.63 2.21
N THR A 149 10.05 -10.63 1.91
CA THR A 149 11.51 -10.57 2.10
C THR A 149 12.18 -10.30 0.77
N PHE A 150 13.10 -9.33 0.76
CA PHE A 150 13.91 -8.99 -0.41
C PHE A 150 15.31 -9.63 -0.31
N VAL A 151 16.20 -9.24 -1.22
CA VAL A 151 17.58 -9.75 -1.28
C VAL A 151 18.24 -9.68 0.11
N VAL A 152 18.94 -10.77 0.48
CA VAL A 152 19.61 -10.92 1.79
C VAL A 152 18.63 -10.86 2.99
N GLY A 153 17.37 -11.30 2.79
CA GLY A 153 16.37 -11.39 3.86
C GLY A 153 15.86 -10.05 4.38
N LYS A 154 16.19 -8.94 3.70
CA LYS A 154 15.80 -7.59 4.09
C LYS A 154 14.28 -7.44 4.05
N GLN A 155 13.66 -7.06 5.18
CA GLN A 155 12.21 -6.80 5.29
C GLN A 155 11.87 -5.31 5.39
N THR A 156 12.72 -4.52 6.06
CA THR A 156 12.54 -3.07 6.18
C THR A 156 13.32 -2.37 5.05
N LEU A 157 12.60 -1.62 4.21
CA LEU A 157 13.15 -0.80 3.13
C LEU A 157 13.14 0.67 3.53
N HIS A 158 14.12 1.45 3.08
CA HIS A 158 14.15 2.91 3.22
C HIS A 158 13.73 3.56 1.89
N VAL A 159 12.70 4.40 1.91
CA VAL A 159 11.99 4.91 0.72
C VAL A 159 12.91 5.59 -0.30
N ARG A 160 14.06 6.17 0.10
CA ARG A 160 15.06 6.70 -0.85
C ARG A 160 16.15 5.70 -1.26
N ALA A 161 16.55 4.78 -0.39
CA ALA A 161 17.68 3.89 -0.66
C ALA A 161 17.25 2.65 -1.47
N ASP A 162 15.99 2.24 -1.30
CA ASP A 162 15.42 1.01 -1.85
C ASP A 162 14.36 1.29 -2.93
N GLN A 163 14.45 2.44 -3.60
CA GLN A 163 13.48 2.90 -4.61
C GLN A 163 13.21 1.88 -5.71
N ALA A 164 14.25 1.22 -6.22
CA ALA A 164 14.12 0.20 -7.26
C ALA A 164 13.26 -0.98 -6.78
N VAL A 165 13.50 -1.47 -5.56
CA VAL A 165 12.77 -2.59 -4.94
C VAL A 165 11.31 -2.22 -4.67
N ILE A 166 11.05 -1.00 -4.19
CA ILE A 166 9.69 -0.50 -3.95
C ILE A 166 8.94 -0.35 -5.28
N ARG A 167 9.60 0.16 -6.34
CA ARG A 167 9.02 0.25 -7.69
C ARG A 167 8.68 -1.13 -8.25
N GLU A 168 9.60 -2.08 -8.16
CA GLU A 168 9.42 -3.46 -8.66
C GLU A 168 8.24 -4.15 -7.96
N PHE A 169 8.16 -4.02 -6.63
CA PHE A 169 7.03 -4.54 -5.86
C PHE A 169 5.70 -3.91 -6.30
N LEU A 170 5.61 -2.58 -6.39
CA LEU A 170 4.37 -1.89 -6.77
C LEU A 170 3.95 -2.21 -8.22
N ALA A 171 4.91 -2.38 -9.13
CA ALA A 171 4.64 -2.84 -10.49
C ALA A 171 4.10 -4.29 -10.51
N GLY A 172 4.67 -5.20 -9.72
CA GLY A 172 4.15 -6.57 -9.59
C GLY A 172 2.74 -6.63 -9.00
N VAL A 173 2.43 -5.79 -8.00
CA VAL A 173 1.06 -5.62 -7.49
C VAL A 173 0.12 -5.13 -8.58
N GLN A 174 0.58 -4.19 -9.41
CA GLN A 174 -0.21 -3.69 -10.55
C GLN A 174 -0.46 -4.79 -11.58
N GLU A 175 0.56 -5.59 -11.93
CA GLU A 175 0.43 -6.71 -12.88
C GLU A 175 -0.45 -7.86 -12.37
N GLU A 176 -0.48 -8.15 -11.07
CA GLU A 176 -1.40 -9.18 -10.52
C GLU A 176 -2.87 -8.73 -10.53
N TRP A 177 -3.13 -7.43 -10.54
CA TRP A 177 -4.47 -6.85 -10.40
C TRP A 177 -4.91 -6.02 -11.63
N MET A 178 -4.25 -6.18 -12.78
CA MET A 178 -4.66 -5.71 -14.12
C MET A 178 -5.18 -6.84 -15.01
#